data_AF-A0A973ZHM7-F1
#
_entry.id   AF-A0A973ZHM7-F1
#
_cell.length_a   1.000
_cell.length_b   1.000
_cell.length_c   1.000
_cell.angle_alpha   90.00
_cell.angle_beta   90.00
_cell.angle_gamma   90.00
#
_symmetry.space_group_name_H-M   'P 1'
#
loop_
_entity.id
_entity.type
_entity.pdbx_description
1 polymer ?
#
loop_
_entity_poly.entity_id
_entity_poly.type
_entity_poly.pdbx_seq_one_letter_code
_entity_poly.pdbx_strand_id
1 'polypeptide(L)'
;MHDRERHTAARLDRALAQWIRPALYPLREPLTVGAWHVPGEPVAVERALAADYEPFAPATPWGPPWSTMWLHVTGVVPTAWAGRHVDVLVDLGFTDAWPGFQAEGLAFDALGVPVKGVAPRNQHVPVAVVAAGGEPIDLYVEAAANPMPMLGFRTWPPSPLGDRATAGTEPLYRFAGAEVAARDEAVWHLIHDLDVLSQLGGQLPPGQRRAEIWHAIGRALDALD
;
A
#
# COMPACT_ATOMS: atom_id res chain seq x y z
N MET A 1 -11.20 3.43 36.17
CA MET A 1 -10.01 2.98 35.42
C MET A 1 -10.38 2.52 34.01
N HIS A 2 -11.37 1.62 33.84
CA HIS A 2 -11.82 1.16 32.51
C HIS A 2 -12.34 2.25 31.56
N ASP A 3 -13.04 3.29 32.04
CA ASP A 3 -13.51 4.38 31.16
C ASP A 3 -12.35 5.21 30.58
N ARG A 4 -11.27 5.40 31.36
CA ARG A 4 -10.10 6.17 30.91
C ARG A 4 -9.30 5.42 29.85
N GLU A 5 -9.16 4.10 29.97
CA GLU A 5 -8.55 3.26 28.95
C GLU A 5 -9.36 3.31 27.65
N ARG A 6 -10.69 3.15 27.72
CA ARG A 6 -11.59 3.25 26.56
C ARG A 6 -11.50 4.61 25.87
N HIS A 7 -11.50 5.70 26.63
CA HIS A 7 -11.33 7.04 26.06
C HIS A 7 -9.95 7.22 25.40
N THR A 8 -8.89 6.69 26.01
CA THR A 8 -7.53 6.77 25.44
C THR A 8 -7.42 5.95 24.16
N ALA A 9 -8.00 4.74 24.11
CA ALA A 9 -8.06 3.93 22.89
C ALA A 9 -8.80 4.66 21.76
N ALA A 10 -9.97 5.24 22.04
CA ALA A 10 -10.72 5.99 21.03
C ALA A 10 -9.99 7.26 20.55
N ARG A 11 -9.20 7.92 21.43
CA ARG A 11 -8.30 9.01 21.03
C ARG A 11 -7.18 8.48 20.13
N LEU A 12 -6.56 7.36 20.50
CA LEU A 12 -5.49 6.75 19.73
C LEU A 12 -5.94 6.36 18.33
N ASP A 13 -7.07 5.66 18.20
CA ASP A 13 -7.60 5.21 16.91
C ASP A 13 -7.81 6.39 15.97
N ARG A 14 -8.38 7.48 16.50
CA ARG A 14 -8.56 8.72 15.75
C ARG A 14 -7.23 9.36 15.36
N ALA A 15 -6.29 9.47 16.30
CA ALA A 15 -4.98 10.08 16.04
C ALA A 15 -4.19 9.32 14.99
N LEU A 16 -4.15 7.97 15.08
CA LEU A 16 -3.53 7.11 14.08
C LEU A 16 -4.17 7.29 12.71
N ALA A 17 -5.50 7.28 12.63
CA ALA A 17 -6.22 7.37 11.36
C ALA A 17 -6.13 8.75 10.71
N GLN A 18 -6.25 9.83 11.49
CA GLN A 18 -6.44 11.18 10.94
C GLN A 18 -5.16 11.99 10.84
N TRP A 19 -4.14 11.71 11.66
CA TRP A 19 -2.95 12.56 11.76
C TRP A 19 -1.65 11.79 11.59
N ILE A 20 -1.44 10.72 12.36
CA ILE A 20 -0.13 10.06 12.43
C ILE A 20 0.15 9.26 11.15
N ARG A 21 -0.74 8.35 10.71
CA ARG A 21 -0.51 7.58 9.48
C ARG A 21 -0.49 8.46 8.22
N PRO A 22 -1.38 9.47 8.06
CA PRO A 22 -1.28 10.41 6.94
C PRO A 22 0.05 11.17 6.89
N ALA A 23 0.69 11.42 8.04
CA ALA A 23 1.98 12.10 8.11
C ALA A 23 3.20 11.20 7.77
N LEU A 24 3.01 9.90 7.50
CA LEU A 24 4.12 8.97 7.23
C LEU A 24 4.93 9.36 5.98
N TYR A 25 4.27 9.90 4.96
CA TYR A 25 4.89 10.34 3.72
C TYR A 25 4.59 11.83 3.47
N PRO A 26 5.30 12.75 4.16
CA PRO A 26 5.01 14.18 4.09
C PRO A 26 5.41 14.81 2.75
N LEU A 27 6.29 14.15 1.98
CA LEU A 27 6.76 14.61 0.66
C LEU A 27 6.46 13.52 -0.37
N ARG A 28 5.75 13.89 -1.43
CA ARG A 28 5.32 12.99 -2.52
C ARG A 28 5.37 13.73 -3.85
N GLU A 29 5.85 13.08 -4.89
CA GLU A 29 5.82 13.59 -6.27
C GLU A 29 5.34 12.50 -7.23
N PRO A 30 4.49 12.83 -8.24
CA PRO A 30 4.00 11.86 -9.20
C PRO A 30 5.12 11.31 -10.09
N LEU A 31 5.04 10.02 -10.38
CA LEU A 31 5.93 9.34 -11.31
C LEU A 31 5.28 9.19 -12.69
N THR A 32 6.11 8.97 -13.70
CA THR A 32 5.64 8.63 -15.04
C THR A 32 5.27 7.16 -15.06
N VAL A 33 4.07 6.84 -15.54
CA VAL A 33 3.57 5.47 -15.61
C VAL A 33 3.16 5.14 -17.04
N GLY A 34 3.72 4.04 -17.55
CA GLY A 34 3.21 3.35 -18.73
C GLY A 34 2.53 2.05 -18.32
N ALA A 35 1.59 1.56 -19.13
CA ALA A 35 0.93 0.28 -18.95
C ALA A 35 1.02 -0.59 -20.20
N TRP A 36 1.14 -1.89 -19.99
CA TRP A 36 1.02 -2.91 -21.02
C TRP A 36 0.04 -3.98 -20.54
N HIS A 37 -1.07 -4.14 -21.26
CA HIS A 37 -2.09 -5.14 -20.94
C HIS A 37 -1.70 -6.49 -21.56
N VAL A 38 -1.56 -7.52 -20.71
CA VAL A 38 -1.15 -8.85 -21.15
C VAL A 38 -2.35 -9.57 -21.78
N PRO A 39 -2.25 -10.05 -23.03
CA PRO A 39 -3.29 -10.89 -23.62
C PRO A 39 -3.31 -12.28 -22.96
N GLY A 40 -4.43 -12.64 -22.32
CA GLY A 40 -4.64 -13.99 -21.80
C GLY A 40 -3.94 -14.24 -20.46
N GLU A 41 -2.98 -15.17 -20.44
CA GLU A 41 -2.27 -15.58 -19.22
C GLU A 41 -1.07 -14.69 -18.92
N PRO A 42 -0.61 -14.61 -17.65
CA PRO A 42 0.64 -13.98 -17.30
C PRO A 42 1.82 -14.47 -18.13
N VAL A 43 2.78 -13.56 -18.38
CA VAL A 43 3.98 -13.84 -19.17
C VAL A 43 5.22 -13.82 -18.29
N ALA A 44 6.33 -14.38 -18.80
CA ALA A 44 7.62 -14.26 -18.14
C ALA A 44 8.09 -12.78 -18.11
N VAL A 45 8.86 -12.43 -17.08
CA VAL A 45 9.32 -11.04 -16.84
C VAL A 45 10.10 -10.48 -18.03
N GLU A 46 10.90 -11.29 -18.72
CA GLU A 46 11.69 -10.86 -19.88
C GLU A 46 10.80 -10.35 -21.02
N ARG A 47 9.59 -10.91 -21.15
CA ARG A 47 8.62 -10.44 -22.13
C ARG A 47 8.03 -9.08 -21.74
N ALA A 48 7.77 -8.88 -20.45
CA ALA A 48 7.26 -7.62 -19.94
C ALA A 48 8.31 -6.50 -20.01
N LEU A 49 9.58 -6.78 -19.73
CA LEU A 49 10.68 -5.81 -19.86
C LEU A 49 10.88 -5.33 -21.31
N ALA A 50 10.51 -6.15 -22.30
CA ALA A 50 10.63 -5.85 -23.72
C ALA A 50 9.31 -5.38 -24.37
N ALA A 51 8.25 -5.14 -23.58
CA ALA A 51 6.96 -4.73 -24.10
C ALA A 51 6.91 -3.23 -24.43
N ASP A 52 5.96 -2.86 -25.28
CA ASP A 52 5.66 -1.46 -25.58
C ASP A 52 4.62 -0.95 -24.56
N TYR A 53 5.05 -0.05 -23.67
CA TYR A 53 4.20 0.55 -22.64
C TYR A 53 3.58 1.85 -23.15
N GLU A 54 2.25 1.97 -23.04
CA GLU A 54 1.52 3.19 -23.38
C GLU A 54 1.28 4.06 -22.14
N PRO A 55 1.27 5.40 -22.24
CA PRO A 55 1.02 6.27 -21.10
C PRO A 55 -0.27 5.91 -20.34
N PHE A 56 -0.18 5.81 -19.01
CA PHE A 56 -1.29 5.35 -18.19
C PHE A 56 -1.52 6.28 -17.01
N ALA A 57 -2.61 7.03 -17.06
CA ALA A 57 -2.90 8.08 -16.10
C ALA A 57 -3.66 7.55 -14.85
N PRO A 58 -3.54 8.23 -13.70
CA PRO A 58 -4.48 8.07 -12.61
C PRO A 58 -5.93 8.21 -13.07
N ALA A 59 -6.84 7.61 -12.33
CA ALA A 59 -8.25 7.47 -12.64
C ALA A 59 -8.57 6.64 -13.90
N THR A 60 -7.61 5.94 -14.51
CA THR A 60 -7.89 5.07 -15.66
C THR A 60 -8.51 3.74 -15.20
N PRO A 61 -9.68 3.32 -15.74
CA PRO A 61 -10.24 2.00 -15.47
C PRO A 61 -9.33 0.91 -16.02
N TRP A 62 -9.13 -0.15 -15.24
CA TRP A 62 -8.35 -1.31 -15.68
C TRP A 62 -8.80 -2.60 -15.03
N GLY A 63 -8.27 -3.69 -15.55
CA GLY A 63 -8.36 -4.98 -14.90
C GLY A 63 -9.70 -5.67 -15.11
N PRO A 64 -10.02 -6.15 -16.33
CA PRO A 64 -10.99 -7.25 -16.47
C PRO A 64 -10.69 -8.37 -15.46
N PRO A 65 -11.69 -9.13 -14.98
CA PRO A 65 -11.47 -10.18 -14.01
C PRO A 65 -10.38 -11.17 -14.45
N TRP A 66 -9.43 -11.44 -13.56
CA TRP A 66 -8.29 -12.35 -13.77
C TRP A 66 -7.34 -11.91 -14.88
N SER A 67 -7.37 -10.63 -15.27
CA SER A 67 -6.38 -10.09 -16.21
C SER A 67 -5.10 -9.68 -15.50
N THR A 68 -4.03 -9.63 -16.29
CA THR A 68 -2.72 -9.12 -15.86
C THR A 68 -2.38 -7.88 -16.68
N MET A 69 -1.88 -6.85 -16.01
CA MET A 69 -1.36 -5.64 -16.59
C MET A 69 0.02 -5.40 -16.01
N TRP A 70 1.00 -5.07 -16.84
CA TRP A 70 2.28 -4.59 -16.35
C TRP A 70 2.29 -3.06 -16.36
N LEU A 71 2.84 -2.47 -15.30
CA LEU A 71 3.15 -1.05 -15.24
C LEU A 71 4.65 -0.86 -15.36
N HIS A 72 5.08 0.14 -16.12
CA HIS A 72 6.45 0.66 -16.11
C HIS A 72 6.44 2.02 -15.42
N VAL A 73 7.08 2.10 -14.26
CA VAL A 73 7.08 3.26 -13.37
C VAL A 73 8.47 3.88 -13.38
N THR A 74 8.55 5.12 -13.88
CA THR A 74 9.83 5.81 -14.08
C THR A 74 9.84 7.21 -13.49
N GLY A 75 11.03 7.66 -13.10
CA GLY A 75 11.26 9.01 -12.60
C GLY A 75 12.64 9.14 -11.98
N VAL A 76 12.80 10.14 -11.11
CA VAL A 76 14.04 10.38 -10.37
C VAL A 76 13.69 10.73 -8.94
N VAL A 77 14.54 10.33 -8.00
CA VAL A 77 14.44 10.81 -6.62
C VAL A 77 14.80 12.31 -6.61
N PRO A 78 13.96 13.21 -6.08
CA PRO A 78 14.29 14.63 -6.03
C PRO A 78 15.60 14.90 -5.27
N THR A 79 16.47 15.75 -5.83
CA THR A 79 17.77 16.07 -5.21
C THR A 79 17.64 16.63 -3.79
N ALA A 80 16.55 17.35 -3.51
CA ALA A 80 16.26 17.90 -2.18
C ALA A 80 15.97 16.82 -1.13
N TRP A 81 15.81 15.54 -1.53
CA TRP A 81 15.52 14.42 -0.63
C TRP A 81 16.76 13.60 -0.27
N ALA A 82 17.96 14.07 -0.64
CA ALA A 82 19.21 13.47 -0.21
C ALA A 82 19.24 13.26 1.32
N GLY A 83 19.65 12.07 1.75
CA GLY A 83 19.70 11.66 3.16
C GLY A 83 18.38 11.12 3.74
N ARG A 84 17.28 11.11 2.98
CA ARG A 84 15.99 10.58 3.42
C ARG A 84 15.80 9.10 3.04
N HIS A 85 14.92 8.40 3.76
CA HIS A 85 14.35 7.13 3.29
C HIS A 85 13.32 7.43 2.20
N VAL A 86 13.43 6.76 1.05
CA VAL A 86 12.60 6.97 -0.13
C VAL A 86 12.00 5.65 -0.60
N ASP A 87 10.70 5.67 -0.81
CA ASP A 87 9.89 4.58 -1.35
C ASP A 87 9.13 5.05 -2.60
N VAL A 88 8.76 4.12 -3.47
CA VAL A 88 7.71 4.33 -4.48
C VAL A 88 6.40 3.79 -3.91
N LEU A 89 5.36 4.61 -3.90
CA LEU A 89 4.00 4.22 -3.54
C LEU A 89 3.24 3.86 -4.82
N VAL A 90 2.65 2.67 -4.87
CA VAL A 90 1.83 2.22 -6.01
C VAL A 90 0.44 1.87 -5.50
N ASP A 91 -0.57 2.57 -6.01
CA ASP A 91 -1.97 2.30 -5.71
C ASP A 91 -2.71 1.85 -6.98
N LEU A 92 -3.01 0.55 -7.02
CA LEU A 92 -3.68 -0.11 -8.13
C LEU A 92 -5.20 0.16 -8.17
N GLY A 93 -5.72 0.99 -7.27
CA GLY A 93 -7.15 1.22 -7.06
C GLY A 93 -7.70 0.38 -5.92
N PHE A 94 -6.92 0.24 -4.84
CA PHE A 94 -7.27 -0.60 -3.72
C PHE A 94 -8.51 -0.08 -2.96
N THR A 95 -9.18 -1.01 -2.28
CA THR A 95 -10.22 -0.71 -1.29
C THR A 95 -9.73 -1.05 0.11
N ASP A 96 -10.21 -0.32 1.11
CA ASP A 96 -9.84 -0.57 2.53
C ASP A 96 -10.53 -1.80 3.15
N ALA A 97 -11.42 -2.46 2.38
CA ALA A 97 -12.23 -3.57 2.86
C ALA A 97 -11.38 -4.72 3.40
N TRP A 98 -10.28 -5.06 2.71
CA TRP A 98 -9.43 -6.21 3.03
C TRP A 98 -7.96 -5.96 2.69
N PRO A 99 -7.01 -6.59 3.42
CA PRO A 99 -5.59 -6.46 3.14
C PRO A 99 -5.13 -7.19 1.86
N GLY A 100 -6.01 -7.92 1.17
CA GLY A 100 -5.74 -8.70 -0.05
C GLY A 100 -7.04 -9.22 -0.66
N PHE A 101 -6.97 -10.22 -1.55
CA PHE A 101 -8.13 -10.75 -2.30
C PHE A 101 -8.83 -9.71 -3.17
N GLN A 102 -8.02 -8.80 -3.71
CA GLN A 102 -8.40 -7.79 -4.69
C GLN A 102 -7.21 -7.59 -5.64
N ALA A 103 -7.07 -6.42 -6.28
CA ALA A 103 -5.88 -6.09 -7.04
C ALA A 103 -4.62 -6.37 -6.20
N GLU A 104 -3.62 -7.01 -6.80
CA GLU A 104 -2.35 -7.34 -6.18
C GLU A 104 -1.23 -7.09 -7.19
N GLY A 105 -0.05 -6.70 -6.71
CA GLY A 105 1.09 -6.37 -7.54
C GLY A 105 2.36 -7.10 -7.11
N LEU A 106 3.25 -7.41 -8.05
CA LEU A 106 4.64 -7.76 -7.77
C LEU A 106 5.57 -6.78 -8.48
N ALA A 107 6.36 -6.05 -7.70
CA ALA A 107 7.33 -5.10 -8.21
C ALA A 107 8.66 -5.80 -8.53
N PHE A 108 9.24 -5.41 -9.66
CA PHE A 108 10.54 -5.86 -10.17
C PHE A 108 11.42 -4.64 -10.45
N ASP A 109 12.73 -4.82 -10.33
CA ASP A 109 13.69 -3.83 -10.79
C ASP A 109 13.88 -3.89 -12.32
N ALA A 110 14.68 -2.98 -12.87
CA ALA A 110 14.99 -2.92 -14.29
C ALA A 110 15.74 -4.16 -14.84
N LEU A 111 16.23 -5.03 -13.97
CA LEU A 111 16.87 -6.31 -14.35
C LEU A 111 15.88 -7.48 -14.27
N GLY A 112 14.62 -7.23 -13.92
CA GLY A 112 13.59 -8.26 -13.77
C GLY A 112 13.70 -9.04 -12.46
N VAL A 113 14.42 -8.52 -11.46
CA VAL A 113 14.53 -9.16 -10.14
C VAL A 113 13.33 -8.75 -9.29
N PRO A 114 12.57 -9.70 -8.70
CA PRO A 114 11.49 -9.37 -7.78
C PRO A 114 12.01 -8.57 -6.58
N VAL A 115 11.40 -7.41 -6.32
CA VAL A 115 11.72 -6.53 -5.20
C VAL A 115 10.76 -6.77 -4.05
N LYS A 116 9.45 -6.62 -4.31
CA LYS A 116 8.42 -6.67 -3.27
C LYS A 116 7.00 -6.79 -3.82
N GLY A 117 6.12 -7.49 -3.11
CA GLY A 117 4.68 -7.47 -3.38
C GLY A 117 4.02 -6.15 -2.95
N VAL A 118 3.01 -5.72 -3.71
CA VAL A 118 2.18 -4.54 -3.49
C VAL A 118 0.73 -4.97 -3.24
N ALA A 119 0.11 -4.45 -2.19
CA ALA A 119 -1.25 -4.78 -1.80
C ALA A 119 -1.89 -3.61 -1.02
N PRO A 120 -3.21 -3.61 -0.74
CA PRO A 120 -3.95 -2.49 -0.14
C PRO A 120 -3.30 -1.85 1.11
N ARG A 121 -2.74 -2.67 2.00
CA ARG A 121 -2.07 -2.24 3.24
C ARG A 121 -0.54 -2.34 3.16
N ASN A 122 -0.02 -2.50 1.95
CA ASN A 122 1.40 -2.69 1.66
C ASN A 122 1.72 -2.10 0.28
N GLN A 123 1.52 -0.79 0.12
CA GLN A 123 1.58 -0.11 -1.19
C GLN A 123 2.99 0.34 -1.60
N HIS A 124 3.96 0.28 -0.69
CA HIS A 124 5.29 0.84 -0.90
C HIS A 124 6.25 -0.18 -1.52
N VAL A 125 7.18 0.30 -2.35
CA VAL A 125 8.32 -0.43 -2.90
C VAL A 125 9.58 0.35 -2.52
N PRO A 126 10.55 -0.26 -1.81
CA PRO A 126 11.73 0.47 -1.35
C PRO A 126 12.62 0.91 -2.51
N VAL A 127 13.09 2.15 -2.48
CA VAL A 127 14.07 2.70 -3.44
C VAL A 127 15.42 2.91 -2.76
N ALA A 128 15.45 3.65 -1.65
CA ALA A 128 16.68 3.93 -0.92
C ALA A 128 16.40 4.13 0.58
N VAL A 129 17.21 3.52 1.45
CA VAL A 129 17.15 3.79 2.89
C VAL A 129 17.77 5.15 3.22
N VAL A 130 18.80 5.52 2.46
CA VAL A 130 19.45 6.85 2.50
C VAL A 130 19.66 7.28 1.06
N ALA A 131 18.76 8.11 0.55
CA ALA A 131 18.79 8.58 -0.83
C ALA A 131 20.03 9.45 -1.10
N ALA A 132 20.60 9.32 -2.30
CA ALA A 132 21.65 10.25 -2.75
C ALA A 132 21.04 11.57 -3.27
N GLY A 133 19.81 11.51 -3.79
CA GLY A 133 19.16 12.56 -4.54
C GLY A 133 19.59 12.52 -6.02
N GLY A 134 18.62 12.40 -6.92
CA GLY A 134 18.84 12.33 -8.37
C GLY A 134 19.03 10.93 -8.94
N GLU A 135 19.07 9.88 -8.11
CA GLU A 135 19.08 8.50 -8.60
C GLU A 135 17.80 8.18 -9.41
N PRO A 136 17.93 7.37 -10.48
CA PRO A 136 16.79 7.00 -11.31
C PRO A 136 15.88 6.01 -10.61
N ILE A 137 14.59 6.12 -10.90
CA ILE A 137 13.57 5.14 -10.58
C ILE A 137 13.19 4.46 -11.89
N ASP A 138 13.34 3.14 -11.94
CA ASP A 138 12.97 2.29 -13.07
C ASP A 138 12.45 0.96 -12.50
N LEU A 139 11.13 0.86 -12.37
CA LEU A 139 10.43 -0.25 -11.76
C LEU A 139 9.36 -0.79 -12.68
N TYR A 140 9.17 -2.10 -12.64
CA TYR A 140 8.08 -2.79 -13.30
C TYR A 140 7.14 -3.36 -12.25
N VAL A 141 5.83 -3.28 -12.47
CA VAL A 141 4.84 -3.87 -11.55
C VAL A 141 3.90 -4.77 -12.34
N GLU A 142 3.97 -6.08 -12.09
CA GLU A 142 2.97 -7.03 -12.56
C GLU A 142 1.72 -6.92 -11.68
N ALA A 143 0.64 -6.36 -12.22
CA ALA A 143 -0.62 -6.13 -11.53
C ALA A 143 -1.69 -7.16 -11.96
N ALA A 144 -2.22 -7.91 -11.00
CA ALA A 144 -3.29 -8.88 -11.19
C ALA A 144 -4.64 -8.29 -10.75
N ALA A 145 -5.65 -8.37 -11.62
CA ALA A 145 -7.00 -7.89 -11.34
C ALA A 145 -7.89 -9.01 -10.77
N ASN A 146 -7.76 -9.32 -9.49
CA ASN A 146 -8.52 -10.40 -8.87
C ASN A 146 -9.92 -9.92 -8.47
N PRO A 147 -11.01 -10.49 -9.01
CA PRO A 147 -12.35 -10.12 -8.56
C PRO A 147 -12.52 -10.42 -7.08
N MET A 148 -13.05 -9.44 -6.33
CA MET A 148 -13.29 -9.62 -4.92
C MET A 148 -14.29 -10.77 -4.72
N PRO A 149 -13.92 -11.85 -4.01
CA PRO A 149 -14.76 -13.04 -3.92
C PRO A 149 -15.97 -12.87 -3.00
N MET A 150 -16.20 -11.68 -2.44
CA MET A 150 -17.14 -11.46 -1.33
C MET A 150 -18.13 -10.31 -1.58
N LEU A 151 -19.37 -10.65 -1.93
CA LEU A 151 -20.55 -9.86 -1.53
C LEU A 151 -21.20 -10.54 -0.31
N GLY A 152 -20.87 -10.10 0.91
CA GLY A 152 -21.60 -10.48 2.12
C GLY A 152 -21.05 -11.70 2.87
N PHE A 153 -20.86 -11.54 4.17
CA PHE A 153 -20.36 -12.58 5.06
C PHE A 153 -21.42 -13.67 5.33
N ARG A 154 -21.12 -14.92 4.91
CA ARG A 154 -21.41 -16.22 5.58
C ARG A 154 -21.71 -17.37 4.62
N THR A 155 -22.00 -17.13 3.34
CA THR A 155 -22.57 -18.19 2.47
C THR A 155 -21.72 -18.59 1.26
N TRP A 156 -20.60 -17.91 0.97
CA TRP A 156 -19.73 -18.20 -0.19
C TRP A 156 -20.54 -18.56 -1.47
N PRO A 157 -21.49 -17.71 -1.88
CA PRO A 157 -22.27 -18.01 -3.07
C PRO A 157 -21.34 -18.03 -4.30
N PRO A 158 -21.60 -18.89 -5.30
CA PRO A 158 -20.89 -18.83 -6.57
C PRO A 158 -20.93 -17.42 -7.16
N SER A 159 -19.76 -16.86 -7.46
CA SER A 159 -19.63 -15.57 -8.12
C SER A 159 -19.58 -15.79 -9.64
N PRO A 160 -20.33 -15.03 -10.45
CA PRO A 160 -20.19 -15.07 -11.91
C PRO A 160 -18.79 -14.63 -12.36
N LEU A 161 -18.05 -13.93 -11.51
CA LEU A 161 -16.67 -13.53 -11.74
C LEU A 161 -15.66 -14.65 -11.41
N GLY A 162 -16.09 -15.80 -10.89
CA GLY A 162 -15.20 -16.88 -10.46
C GLY A 162 -14.53 -17.65 -11.60
N ASP A 163 -15.16 -17.69 -12.78
CA ASP A 163 -14.66 -18.38 -13.97
C ASP A 163 -14.41 -17.37 -15.09
N ARG A 164 -13.23 -17.43 -15.73
CA ARG A 164 -12.85 -16.54 -16.85
C ARG A 164 -13.85 -16.61 -18.00
N ALA A 165 -14.48 -17.76 -18.23
CA ALA A 165 -15.48 -17.93 -19.27
C ALA A 165 -16.78 -17.14 -19.02
N THR A 166 -17.08 -16.81 -17.76
CA THR A 166 -18.32 -16.11 -17.36
C THR A 166 -18.08 -14.72 -16.81
N ALA A 167 -16.85 -14.38 -16.45
CA ALA A 167 -16.53 -13.15 -15.72
C ALA A 167 -16.69 -11.86 -16.53
N GLY A 168 -16.78 -11.96 -17.86
CA GLY A 168 -16.86 -10.80 -18.74
C GLY A 168 -15.55 -10.02 -18.82
N THR A 169 -15.61 -8.81 -19.37
CA THR A 169 -14.44 -7.99 -19.68
C THR A 169 -14.46 -6.60 -19.05
N GLU A 170 -15.45 -6.32 -18.19
CA GLU A 170 -15.57 -5.01 -17.54
C GLU A 170 -14.43 -4.78 -16.54
N PRO A 171 -13.77 -3.61 -16.58
CA PRO A 171 -12.75 -3.24 -15.61
C PRO A 171 -13.26 -3.27 -14.17
N LEU A 172 -12.51 -3.90 -13.27
CA LEU A 172 -12.82 -3.98 -11.83
C LEU A 172 -12.25 -2.80 -11.03
N TYR A 173 -11.15 -2.22 -11.51
CA TYR A 173 -10.34 -1.28 -10.76
C TYR A 173 -10.18 0.03 -11.49
N ARG A 174 -9.78 1.06 -10.74
CA ARG A 174 -9.38 2.35 -11.28
C ARG A 174 -8.04 2.71 -10.68
N PHE A 175 -7.01 2.80 -11.52
CA PHE A 175 -5.65 3.07 -11.06
C PHE A 175 -5.60 4.41 -10.33
N ALA A 176 -5.05 4.43 -9.11
CA ALA A 176 -5.02 5.64 -8.30
C ALA A 176 -3.71 6.43 -8.48
N GLY A 177 -2.61 5.76 -8.82
CA GLY A 177 -1.36 6.41 -9.22
C GLY A 177 -0.10 5.69 -8.73
N ALA A 178 1.04 6.23 -9.15
CA ALA A 178 2.35 5.90 -8.59
C ALA A 178 3.11 7.19 -8.28
N GLU A 179 3.73 7.24 -7.11
CA GLU A 179 4.43 8.43 -6.62
C GLU A 179 5.74 8.02 -5.94
N VAL A 180 6.78 8.85 -6.09
CA VAL A 180 7.96 8.76 -5.24
C VAL A 180 7.65 9.50 -3.94
N ALA A 181 8.00 8.92 -2.81
CA ALA A 181 7.65 9.46 -1.50
C ALA A 181 8.83 9.36 -0.53
N ALA A 182 9.07 10.42 0.23
CA ALA A 182 10.03 10.38 1.33
C ALA A 182 9.30 9.94 2.61
N ARG A 183 9.77 8.86 3.23
CA ARG A 183 9.24 8.37 4.49
C ARG A 183 9.79 9.18 5.65
N ASP A 184 8.92 9.57 6.58
CA ASP A 184 9.34 10.10 7.87
C ASP A 184 9.60 8.95 8.85
N GLU A 185 10.88 8.68 9.13
CA GLU A 185 11.30 7.60 10.04
C GLU A 185 10.78 7.78 11.46
N ALA A 186 10.68 9.02 11.96
CA ALA A 186 10.20 9.27 13.31
C ALA A 186 8.70 8.93 13.43
N VAL A 187 7.91 9.30 12.42
CA VAL A 187 6.50 8.93 12.32
C VAL A 187 6.35 7.41 12.13
N TRP A 188 7.19 6.79 11.29
CA TRP A 188 7.18 5.34 11.09
C TRP A 188 7.40 4.60 12.42
N HIS A 189 8.42 4.97 13.20
CA HIS A 189 8.66 4.39 14.52
C HIS A 189 7.49 4.63 15.49
N LEU A 190 6.95 5.85 15.53
CA LEU A 190 5.81 6.18 16.38
C LEU A 190 4.57 5.32 16.08
N ILE A 191 4.27 5.09 14.79
CA ILE A 191 3.17 4.20 14.37
C ILE A 191 3.36 2.81 14.96
N HIS A 192 4.57 2.24 14.81
CA HIS A 192 4.86 0.88 15.31
C HIS A 192 4.80 0.80 16.82
N ASP A 193 5.36 1.78 17.54
CA ASP A 193 5.30 1.84 19.00
C ASP A 193 3.85 1.88 19.48
N LEU A 194 3.02 2.74 18.90
CA LEU A 194 1.62 2.88 19.27
C LEU A 194 0.78 1.63 18.91
N ASP A 195 0.99 1.06 17.73
CA ASP A 195 0.29 -0.17 17.31
C ASP A 195 0.61 -1.33 18.25
N VAL A 196 1.90 -1.59 18.50
CA VAL A 196 2.34 -2.71 19.35
C VAL A 196 1.87 -2.51 20.79
N LEU A 197 2.05 -1.31 21.35
CA LEU A 197 1.67 -1.03 22.73
C LEU A 197 0.16 -1.12 22.93
N SER A 198 -0.65 -0.58 22.00
CA SER A 198 -2.11 -0.64 22.12
C SER A 198 -2.64 -2.07 22.01
N GLN A 199 -2.13 -2.86 21.08
CA GLN A 199 -2.49 -4.27 20.94
C GLN A 199 -2.12 -5.06 22.20
N LEU A 200 -0.89 -4.89 22.72
CA LEU A 200 -0.46 -5.53 23.95
C LEU A 200 -1.32 -5.08 25.15
N GLY A 201 -1.56 -3.78 25.30
CA GLY A 201 -2.38 -3.21 26.37
C GLY A 201 -3.85 -3.69 26.34
N GLY A 202 -4.37 -4.02 25.16
CA GLY A 202 -5.69 -4.62 24.98
C GLY A 202 -5.78 -6.08 25.38
N GLN A 203 -4.69 -6.85 25.27
CA GLN A 203 -4.66 -8.28 25.59
C GLN A 203 -4.26 -8.59 27.04
N LEU A 204 -3.54 -7.70 27.71
CA LEU A 204 -3.09 -7.93 29.08
C LEU A 204 -4.26 -7.90 30.09
N PRO A 205 -4.23 -8.76 31.13
CA PRO A 205 -5.18 -8.66 32.24
C PRO A 205 -4.98 -7.34 33.01
N PRO A 206 -5.96 -6.90 33.81
CA PRO A 206 -5.80 -5.76 34.70
C PRO A 206 -4.56 -5.91 35.58
N GLY A 207 -3.69 -4.90 35.59
CA GLY A 207 -2.43 -4.92 36.34
C GLY A 207 -1.52 -3.75 36.01
N GLN A 208 -0.40 -3.64 36.73
CA GLN A 208 0.54 -2.51 36.62
C GLN A 208 1.00 -2.27 35.17
N ARG A 209 1.44 -3.32 34.48
CA ARG A 209 1.97 -3.19 33.11
C ARG A 209 0.94 -2.63 32.13
N ARG A 210 -0.31 -3.10 32.21
CA ARG A 210 -1.42 -2.58 31.38
C ARG A 210 -1.66 -1.10 31.67
N ALA A 211 -1.68 -0.71 32.94
CA ALA A 211 -1.88 0.68 33.33
C ALA A 211 -0.74 1.59 32.85
N GLU A 212 0.51 1.13 32.93
CA GLU A 212 1.69 1.84 32.41
C GLU A 212 1.60 2.08 30.90
N ILE A 213 1.20 1.06 30.14
CA ILE A 213 1.04 1.14 28.68
C ILE A 213 0.00 2.21 28.32
N TRP A 214 -1.22 2.12 28.88
CA TRP A 214 -2.28 3.08 28.56
C TRP A 214 -1.96 4.49 29.04
N HIS A 215 -1.22 4.63 30.16
CA HIS A 215 -0.72 5.92 30.60
C HIS A 215 0.31 6.50 29.63
N ALA A 216 1.26 5.70 29.16
CA ALA A 216 2.28 6.12 28.21
C ALA A 216 1.68 6.55 26.87
N ILE A 217 0.72 5.77 26.34
CA ILE A 217 -0.05 6.13 25.14
C ILE A 217 -0.77 7.47 25.37
N GLY A 218 -1.44 7.64 26.52
CA GLY A 218 -2.10 8.90 26.86
C GLY A 218 -1.15 10.09 26.81
N ARG A 219 0.04 9.98 27.41
CA ARG A 219 1.03 11.06 27.38
C ARG A 219 1.59 11.33 25.98
N ALA A 220 1.76 10.29 25.16
CA ALA A 220 2.22 10.45 23.78
C ALA A 220 1.18 11.23 22.96
N LEU A 221 -0.10 10.92 23.13
CA LEU A 221 -1.19 11.66 22.48
C LEU A 221 -1.27 13.11 22.98
N ASP A 222 -1.11 13.34 24.28
CA ASP A 222 -1.11 14.71 24.85
C ASP A 222 0.09 15.55 24.37
N ALA A 223 1.17 14.93 23.86
CA ALA A 223 2.32 15.64 23.29
C ALA A 223 2.16 15.96 21.79
N LEU A 224 1.15 15.38 21.14
CA LEU A 224 0.80 15.66 19.73
C LEU A 224 -0.28 16.75 19.62
N ASP A 225 -1.10 16.91 20.67
CA ASP A 225 -2.13 17.96 20.80
C ASP A 225 -1.51 19.36 20.99
#